data_AF-A0A3M1DRU2-F1
#
_entry.id   AF-A0A3M1DRU2-F1
#
_cell.length_a   1.000
_cell.length_b   1.000
_cell.length_c   1.000
_cell.angle_alpha   90.00
_cell.angle_beta   90.00
_cell.angle_gamma   90.00
#
_symmetry.space_group_name_H-M   'P 1'
#
loop_
_entity.id
_entity.type
_entity.pdbx_description
1 polymer ?
#
loop_
_entity_poly.entity_id
_entity_poly.type
_entity_poly.pdbx_seq_one_letter_code
_entity_poly.pdbx_strand_id
1 'polypeptide(L)'
;MIEQLTELSGRISGLIWTSPVTLMVLLGTGLYLTIRMGLIQIRGFRHSLDLVRGRYSHPEDVGEVSHFQALSTALSATVGTGNIAGVATAISLGGPGALFWMWVTAFLGMATKFTECTLALKFREVDPDGTVAGGPMYTLANGLKMRRLAVAFATFAMIASFGIGNMVQANSVVDGLGYIWPGLEQQAWWLGLFMALGVGLVIIGGVRRIARVASALVPFMAILYVSGAIMVLVQHYAEIPATLGRILNHALN
;
A
#
# COMPACT_ATOMS: atom_id res chain seq x y z
N MET A 1 30.02 8.79 -5.21
CA MET A 1 29.47 7.51 -4.70
C MET A 1 27.95 7.53 -4.59
N ILE A 2 27.33 8.44 -3.83
CA ILE A 2 25.86 8.51 -3.70
C ILE A 2 25.19 8.83 -5.05
N GLU A 3 25.68 9.82 -5.79
CA GLU A 3 25.13 10.15 -7.12
C GLU A 3 25.20 8.99 -8.11
N GLN A 4 26.31 8.26 -8.13
CA GLN A 4 26.48 7.07 -8.97
C GLN A 4 25.51 5.94 -8.58
N LEU A 5 25.26 5.76 -7.28
CA LEU A 5 24.27 4.79 -6.79
C LEU A 5 22.84 5.22 -7.16
N THR A 6 22.53 6.50 -7.05
CA THR A 6 21.23 7.07 -7.45
C THR A 6 21.01 6.91 -8.95
N GLU A 7 22.02 7.20 -9.76
CA GLU A 7 21.93 7.05 -11.21
C GLU A 7 21.78 5.58 -11.62
N LEU A 8 22.57 4.68 -11.02
CA LEU A 8 22.46 3.24 -11.25
C LEU A 8 21.07 2.72 -10.83
N SER A 9 20.58 3.13 -9.66
CA SER A 9 19.25 2.77 -9.18
C SER A 9 18.16 3.28 -10.12
N GLY A 10 18.29 4.51 -10.62
CA GLY A 10 17.38 5.10 -11.60
C GLY A 10 17.35 4.32 -12.92
N ARG A 11 18.52 3.92 -13.44
CA ARG A 11 18.62 3.10 -14.66
C ARG A 11 18.00 1.72 -14.48
N ILE A 12 18.26 1.05 -13.36
CA ILE A 12 17.67 -0.26 -13.05
C ILE A 12 16.15 -0.14 -12.91
N SER A 13 15.68 0.87 -12.16
CA SER A 13 14.26 1.16 -11.98
C SER A 13 13.58 1.41 -13.33
N GLY A 14 14.17 2.26 -14.17
CA GLY A 14 13.70 2.53 -15.52
C GLY A 14 13.61 1.26 -16.37
N LEU A 15 14.63 0.40 -16.33
CA LEU A 15 14.64 -0.85 -17.09
C LEU A 15 13.57 -1.84 -16.62
N ILE A 16 13.35 -1.95 -15.31
CA ILE A 16 12.35 -2.88 -14.74
C ILE A 16 10.93 -2.37 -15.00
N TRP A 17 10.66 -1.10 -14.72
CA TRP A 17 9.30 -0.55 -14.75
C TRP A 17 8.83 -0.10 -16.14
N THR A 18 9.77 0.26 -17.03
CA THR A 18 9.44 0.59 -18.44
C THR A 18 9.33 -0.68 -19.29
N SER A 19 9.82 -1.82 -18.80
CA SER A 19 9.72 -3.08 -19.53
C SER A 19 8.25 -3.50 -19.68
N PRO A 20 7.77 -3.69 -20.92
CA PRO A 20 6.41 -4.19 -21.16
C PRO A 20 6.16 -5.55 -20.50
N VAL A 21 7.21 -6.36 -20.33
CA VAL A 21 7.12 -7.68 -19.70
C VAL A 21 6.69 -7.56 -18.24
N THR A 22 7.27 -6.63 -17.48
CA THR A 22 6.91 -6.44 -16.07
C THR A 22 5.46 -6.02 -15.91
N LEU A 23 4.99 -5.09 -16.75
CA LEU A 23 3.59 -4.64 -16.75
C LEU A 23 2.64 -5.77 -17.16
N MET A 24 2.99 -6.54 -18.19
CA MET A 24 2.21 -7.71 -18.61
C MET A 24 2.15 -8.78 -17.53
N VAL A 25 3.24 -9.04 -16.82
CA VAL A 25 3.25 -10.02 -15.73
C VAL A 25 2.38 -9.53 -14.57
N LEU A 26 2.51 -8.27 -14.15
CA LEU A 26 1.72 -7.72 -13.03
C LEU A 26 0.23 -7.62 -13.36
N LEU A 27 -0.13 -6.90 -14.43
CA LEU A 27 -1.52 -6.69 -14.82
C LEU A 27 -2.14 -7.96 -15.39
N GLY A 28 -1.38 -8.74 -16.17
CA GLY A 28 -1.83 -10.02 -16.71
C GLY A 28 -2.07 -11.06 -15.63
N THR A 29 -1.25 -11.12 -14.57
CA THR A 29 -1.54 -11.97 -13.41
C THR A 29 -2.80 -11.50 -12.69
N GLY A 30 -2.97 -10.18 -12.49
CA GLY A 30 -4.19 -9.64 -11.90
C GLY A 30 -5.45 -9.96 -12.72
N LEU A 31 -5.37 -9.87 -14.05
CA LEU A 31 -6.44 -10.26 -14.96
C LEU A 31 -6.72 -11.77 -14.92
N TYR A 32 -5.68 -12.59 -14.97
CA TYR A 32 -5.79 -14.04 -14.84
C TYR A 32 -6.47 -14.44 -13.53
N LEU A 33 -6.03 -13.89 -12.39
CA LEU A 33 -6.61 -14.17 -11.08
C LEU A 33 -8.03 -13.63 -10.96
N THR A 34 -8.30 -12.46 -11.53
CA THR A 34 -9.64 -11.88 -11.61
C THR A 34 -10.63 -12.84 -12.29
N ILE A 35 -10.25 -13.39 -13.45
CA ILE A 35 -11.08 -14.35 -14.17
C ILE A 35 -11.17 -15.67 -13.41
N ARG A 36 -10.03 -16.20 -12.94
CA ARG A 36 -9.96 -17.51 -12.27
C ARG A 36 -10.73 -17.56 -10.95
N MET A 37 -10.73 -16.47 -10.20
CA MET A 37 -11.49 -16.32 -8.95
C MET A 37 -12.93 -15.87 -9.18
N GLY A 38 -13.37 -15.72 -10.44
CA GLY A 38 -14.75 -15.41 -10.79
C GLY A 38 -15.18 -14.00 -10.40
N LEU A 39 -14.35 -12.98 -10.66
CA LEU A 39 -14.58 -11.57 -10.29
C LEU A 39 -14.79 -11.37 -8.79
N ILE A 40 -13.90 -11.96 -7.98
CA ILE A 40 -13.99 -11.95 -6.51
C ILE A 40 -14.09 -10.54 -5.93
N GLN A 41 -13.45 -9.55 -6.55
CA GLN A 41 -13.52 -8.15 -6.11
C GLN A 41 -14.94 -7.57 -6.10
N ILE A 42 -15.84 -8.06 -6.96
CA ILE A 42 -17.26 -7.67 -6.97
C ILE A 42 -18.07 -8.59 -6.06
N ARG A 43 -17.89 -9.91 -6.20
CA ARG A 43 -18.70 -10.91 -5.45
C ARG A 43 -18.43 -10.88 -3.95
N GLY A 44 -17.18 -10.69 -3.56
CA GLY A 44 -16.73 -10.69 -2.17
C GLY A 44 -16.91 -9.36 -1.44
N PHE A 45 -17.29 -8.29 -2.13
CA PHE A 45 -17.34 -6.93 -1.55
C PHE A 45 -18.32 -6.80 -0.38
N ARG A 46 -19.51 -7.42 -0.49
CA ARG A 46 -20.49 -7.40 0.62
C ARG A 46 -19.98 -8.20 1.82
N HIS A 47 -19.40 -9.37 1.55
CA HIS A 47 -18.85 -10.23 2.58
C HIS A 47 -17.66 -9.59 3.32
N SER A 48 -16.79 -8.87 2.60
CA SER A 48 -15.68 -8.16 3.23
C SER A 48 -16.15 -7.05 4.18
N LEU A 49 -17.21 -6.32 3.82
CA LEU A 49 -17.82 -5.34 4.74
C LEU A 49 -18.38 -6.00 6.00
N ASP A 50 -19.03 -7.15 5.88
CA ASP A 50 -19.56 -7.89 7.02
C ASP A 50 -18.44 -8.44 7.94
N LEU A 51 -17.32 -8.89 7.36
CA LEU A 51 -16.12 -9.29 8.09
C LEU A 51 -15.55 -8.12 8.91
N VAL A 52 -15.41 -6.94 8.31
CA VAL A 52 -14.87 -5.74 8.96
C VAL A 52 -15.79 -5.25 10.07
N ARG A 53 -17.11 -5.41 9.91
CA ARG A 53 -18.11 -5.12 10.94
C ARG A 53 -18.12 -6.13 12.10
N GLY A 54 -17.33 -7.20 12.02
CA GLY A 54 -17.22 -8.21 13.07
C GLY A 54 -18.35 -9.25 13.07
N ARG A 55 -19.20 -9.31 12.03
CA ARG A 55 -20.30 -10.30 11.95
C ARG A 55 -19.81 -11.76 11.92
N TYR A 56 -18.58 -11.96 11.49
CA TYR A 56 -17.93 -13.27 11.34
C TYR A 56 -16.75 -13.43 12.31
N SER A 57 -16.62 -12.58 13.33
CA SER A 57 -15.57 -12.70 14.34
C SER A 57 -16.05 -13.58 15.48
N HIS A 58 -15.35 -14.70 15.71
CA HIS A 58 -15.62 -15.60 16.82
C HIS A 58 -14.49 -15.52 17.87
N PRO A 59 -14.81 -15.66 19.17
CA PRO A 59 -13.81 -15.63 20.24
C PRO A 59 -12.73 -16.72 20.13
N GLU A 60 -13.03 -17.81 19.43
CA GLU A 60 -12.12 -18.94 19.22
C GLU A 60 -11.27 -18.82 17.96
N ASP A 61 -11.41 -17.73 17.19
CA ASP A 61 -10.63 -17.54 15.97
C ASP A 61 -9.14 -17.37 16.28
N VAL A 62 -8.31 -18.19 15.62
CA VAL A 62 -6.85 -18.15 15.79
C VAL A 62 -6.26 -16.95 15.06
N GLY A 63 -5.83 -15.95 15.83
CA GLY A 63 -5.11 -14.76 15.36
C GLY A 63 -4.82 -13.75 16.46
N GLU A 64 -3.87 -12.85 16.20
CA GLU A 64 -3.42 -11.86 17.20
C GLU A 64 -4.24 -10.55 17.20
N VAL A 65 -4.98 -10.29 16.12
CA VAL A 65 -5.70 -9.03 15.88
C VAL A 65 -7.04 -9.29 15.21
N SER A 66 -8.03 -8.44 15.49
CA SER A 66 -9.35 -8.51 14.84
C SER A 66 -9.27 -8.21 13.33
N HIS A 67 -10.29 -8.59 12.55
CA HIS A 67 -10.35 -8.27 11.11
C HIS A 67 -10.23 -6.77 10.82
N PHE A 68 -10.90 -5.92 11.63
CA PHE A 68 -10.81 -4.46 11.48
C PHE A 68 -9.40 -3.94 11.77
N GLN A 69 -8.74 -4.47 12.81
CA GLN A 69 -7.36 -4.12 13.14
C GLN A 69 -6.38 -4.59 12.06
N ALA A 70 -6.55 -5.79 11.53
CA ALA A 70 -5.75 -6.30 10.42
C ALA A 70 -5.92 -5.41 9.17
N LEU A 71 -7.16 -5.06 8.80
CA LEU A 71 -7.46 -4.15 7.70
C LEU A 71 -6.84 -2.78 7.93
N SER A 72 -7.02 -2.20 9.12
CA SER A 72 -6.47 -0.89 9.46
C SER A 72 -4.95 -0.89 9.41
N THR A 73 -4.31 -1.95 9.89
CA THR A 73 -2.84 -2.10 9.82
C THR A 73 -2.37 -2.18 8.37
N ALA A 74 -3.01 -3.01 7.54
CA ALA A 74 -2.70 -3.08 6.12
C ALA A 74 -2.91 -1.72 5.42
N LEU A 75 -4.02 -1.03 5.71
CA LEU A 75 -4.33 0.29 5.16
C LEU A 75 -3.31 1.35 5.59
N SER A 76 -2.83 1.35 6.83
CA SER A 76 -1.79 2.29 7.29
C SER A 76 -0.49 2.14 6.52
N ALA A 77 -0.16 0.92 6.06
CA ALA A 77 1.04 0.70 5.26
C ALA A 77 0.85 1.06 3.78
N THR A 78 -0.38 0.98 3.27
CA THR A 78 -0.68 1.24 1.84
C THR A 78 -1.08 2.68 1.55
N VAL A 79 -1.70 3.37 2.52
CA VAL A 79 -2.08 4.77 2.38
C VAL A 79 -0.93 5.61 2.91
N GLY A 80 -0.26 6.32 2.01
CA GLY A 80 0.86 7.16 2.37
C GLY A 80 1.17 8.20 1.30
N THR A 81 2.42 8.63 1.24
CA THR A 81 2.87 9.67 0.31
C THR A 81 2.62 9.31 -1.16
N GLY A 82 2.61 8.03 -1.49
CA GLY A 82 2.26 7.54 -2.83
C GLY A 82 0.85 7.97 -3.29
N ASN A 83 -0.12 8.07 -2.37
CA ASN A 83 -1.48 8.51 -2.68
C ASN A 83 -1.57 10.01 -2.95
N ILE A 84 -0.62 10.79 -2.44
CA ILE A 84 -0.60 12.26 -2.56
C ILE A 84 0.41 12.66 -3.64
N ALA A 85 1.70 12.55 -3.31
CA ALA A 85 2.79 12.89 -4.21
C ALA A 85 2.85 11.94 -5.40
N GLY A 86 2.69 10.63 -5.19
CA GLY A 86 2.79 9.64 -6.27
C GLY A 86 1.72 9.83 -7.35
N VAL A 87 0.46 10.05 -6.95
CA VAL A 87 -0.65 10.38 -7.89
C VAL A 87 -0.35 11.70 -8.61
N ALA A 88 0.08 12.74 -7.89
CA ALA A 88 0.40 14.03 -8.49
C ALA A 88 1.56 13.94 -9.49
N THR A 89 2.62 13.18 -9.18
CA THR A 89 3.74 12.91 -10.08
C THR A 89 3.28 12.11 -11.29
N ALA A 90 2.44 11.09 -11.12
CA ALA A 90 1.91 10.29 -12.21
C ALA A 90 1.07 11.14 -13.19
N ILE A 91 0.21 12.02 -12.67
CA ILE A 91 -0.60 12.93 -13.51
C ILE A 91 0.28 13.99 -14.17
N SER A 92 1.28 14.53 -13.46
CA SER A 92 2.19 15.54 -14.01
C SER A 92 3.06 15.00 -15.15
N LEU A 93 3.53 13.76 -15.02
CA LEU A 93 4.42 13.13 -16.02
C LEU A 93 3.64 12.40 -17.13
N GLY A 94 2.57 11.69 -16.78
CA GLY A 94 1.79 10.85 -17.70
C GLY A 94 0.49 11.49 -18.20
N GLY A 95 0.17 12.70 -17.73
CA GLY A 95 -1.08 13.39 -18.04
C GLY A 95 -2.30 12.83 -17.28
N PRO A 96 -3.49 13.42 -17.50
CA PRO A 96 -4.73 13.02 -16.81
C PRO A 96 -5.14 11.55 -17.03
N GLY A 97 -4.74 10.96 -18.16
CA GLY A 97 -5.04 9.57 -18.50
C GLY A 97 -4.39 8.54 -17.57
N ALA A 98 -3.31 8.92 -16.86
CA ALA A 98 -2.67 8.07 -15.87
C ALA A 98 -3.66 7.61 -14.78
N LEU A 99 -4.61 8.47 -14.40
CA LEU A 99 -5.59 8.17 -13.35
C LEU A 99 -6.51 6.98 -13.72
N PHE A 100 -6.91 6.88 -14.99
CA PHE A 100 -7.70 5.74 -15.47
C PHE A 100 -6.93 4.43 -15.31
N TRP A 101 -5.66 4.41 -15.71
CA TRP A 101 -4.81 3.22 -15.60
C TRP A 101 -4.49 2.86 -14.14
N MET A 102 -4.43 3.85 -13.24
CA MET A 102 -4.35 3.59 -11.80
C MET A 102 -5.61 2.87 -11.29
N TRP A 103 -6.81 3.26 -11.75
CA TRP A 103 -8.06 2.55 -11.40
C TRP A 103 -8.10 1.12 -11.94
N VAL A 104 -7.69 0.91 -13.19
CA VAL A 104 -7.59 -0.44 -13.78
C VAL A 104 -6.61 -1.30 -12.99
N THR A 105 -5.44 -0.76 -12.66
CA THR A 105 -4.42 -1.45 -11.88
C THR A 105 -4.92 -1.80 -10.49
N ALA A 106 -5.63 -0.87 -9.82
CA ALA A 106 -6.24 -1.13 -8.52
C ALA A 106 -7.31 -2.23 -8.61
N PHE A 107 -8.17 -2.20 -9.64
CA PHE A 107 -9.22 -3.18 -9.82
C PHE A 107 -8.67 -4.60 -10.03
N LEU A 108 -7.69 -4.76 -10.91
CA LEU A 108 -7.03 -6.06 -11.13
C LEU A 108 -6.19 -6.47 -9.92
N GLY A 109 -5.56 -5.50 -9.24
CA GLY A 109 -4.77 -5.71 -8.03
C GLY A 109 -5.58 -6.25 -6.86
N MET A 110 -6.89 -5.96 -6.77
CA MET A 110 -7.75 -6.53 -5.72
C MET A 110 -7.78 -8.06 -5.75
N ALA A 111 -7.85 -8.67 -6.93
CA ALA A 111 -7.83 -10.13 -7.07
C ALA A 111 -6.47 -10.73 -6.71
N THR A 112 -5.38 -10.06 -7.11
CA THR A 112 -4.02 -10.43 -6.72
C THR A 112 -3.87 -10.38 -5.20
N LYS A 113 -4.29 -9.28 -4.57
CA LYS A 113 -4.15 -9.11 -3.13
C LYS A 113 -5.00 -10.10 -2.34
N PHE A 114 -6.22 -10.37 -2.79
CA PHE A 114 -7.07 -11.41 -2.22
C PHE A 114 -6.37 -12.79 -2.26
N THR A 115 -5.78 -13.13 -3.40
CA THR A 115 -5.07 -14.41 -3.57
C THR A 115 -3.83 -14.49 -2.68
N GLU A 116 -3.02 -13.43 -2.62
CA GLU A 116 -1.86 -13.34 -1.74
C GLU A 116 -2.24 -13.54 -0.27
N CYS A 117 -3.25 -12.82 0.21
CA CYS A 117 -3.71 -12.92 1.59
C CYS A 117 -4.29 -14.31 1.89
N THR A 118 -5.01 -14.92 0.95
CA THR A 118 -5.55 -16.28 1.09
C THR A 118 -4.42 -17.31 1.23
N LEU A 119 -3.39 -17.20 0.39
CA LEU A 119 -2.22 -18.07 0.46
C LEU A 119 -1.42 -17.84 1.75
N ALA A 120 -1.25 -16.59 2.17
CA ALA A 120 -0.58 -16.24 3.41
C ALA A 120 -1.31 -16.83 4.63
N LEU A 121 -2.65 -16.86 4.63
CA LEU A 121 -3.43 -17.51 5.70
C LEU A 121 -3.30 -19.04 5.66
N LYS A 122 -3.25 -19.63 4.46
CA LYS A 122 -3.16 -21.09 4.29
C LYS A 122 -1.79 -21.66 4.68
N PHE A 123 -0.71 -20.92 4.42
CA PHE A 123 0.67 -21.37 4.63
C PHE A 123 1.39 -20.64 5.77
N ARG A 124 0.66 -19.92 6.64
CA ARG A 124 1.24 -19.28 7.84
C ARG A 124 1.80 -20.31 8.80
N GLU A 125 2.83 -19.90 9.53
CA GLU A 125 3.35 -20.61 10.69
C GLU A 125 2.78 -19.96 11.96
N VAL A 126 2.47 -20.80 12.94
CA VAL A 126 2.02 -20.38 14.27
C VAL A 126 3.05 -20.93 15.24
N ASP A 127 3.78 -20.03 15.87
CA ASP A 127 4.82 -20.37 16.82
C ASP A 127 4.20 -20.84 18.16
N PRO A 128 4.96 -21.57 19.01
CA PRO A 128 4.46 -22.07 20.29
C PRO A 128 4.01 -20.97 21.27
N ASP A 129 4.51 -19.75 21.12
CA ASP A 129 4.13 -18.58 21.90
C ASP A 129 2.83 -17.90 21.39
N GLY A 130 2.23 -18.45 20.33
CA GLY A 130 1.02 -17.95 19.71
C GLY A 130 1.24 -16.81 18.72
N THR A 131 2.50 -16.46 18.42
CA THR A 131 2.80 -15.49 17.36
C THR A 131 2.55 -16.12 15.98
N VAL A 132 2.06 -15.31 15.04
CA VAL A 132 1.67 -15.79 13.72
C VAL A 132 2.51 -15.09 12.65
N ALA A 133 3.27 -15.88 11.90
CA ALA A 133 4.09 -15.40 10.79
C ALA A 133 3.55 -15.90 9.46
N GLY A 134 3.25 -14.99 8.55
CA GLY A 134 2.69 -15.32 7.24
C GLY A 134 3.13 -14.35 6.16
N GLY A 135 3.04 -14.78 4.90
CA GLY A 135 3.37 -13.94 3.76
C GLY A 135 3.90 -14.73 2.57
N PRO A 136 4.28 -14.06 1.47
CA PRO A 136 4.71 -14.71 0.24
C PRO A 136 5.94 -15.62 0.43
N MET A 137 6.85 -15.27 1.34
CA MET A 137 8.00 -16.11 1.71
C MET A 137 7.56 -17.48 2.26
N TYR A 138 6.54 -17.54 3.10
CA TYR A 138 6.02 -18.80 3.63
C TYR A 138 5.22 -19.57 2.57
N THR A 139 4.45 -18.88 1.73
CA THR A 139 3.80 -19.52 0.58
C THR A 139 4.82 -20.18 -0.36
N LEU A 140 5.95 -19.52 -0.62
CA LEU A 140 7.03 -20.06 -1.45
C LEU A 140 7.75 -21.23 -0.76
N ALA A 141 8.06 -21.11 0.53
CA ALA A 141 8.78 -22.13 1.28
C ALA A 141 7.92 -23.38 1.56
N ASN A 142 6.71 -23.19 2.08
CA ASN A 142 5.86 -24.26 2.59
C ASN A 142 4.85 -24.76 1.53
N GLY A 143 4.35 -23.87 0.68
CA GLY A 143 3.42 -24.22 -0.39
C GLY A 143 4.09 -24.77 -1.63
N LEU A 144 5.05 -24.02 -2.19
CA LEU A 144 5.73 -24.39 -3.44
C LEU A 144 7.05 -25.14 -3.24
N LYS A 145 7.54 -25.25 -1.99
CA LYS A 145 8.84 -25.87 -1.65
C LYS A 145 10.03 -25.20 -2.33
N MET A 146 9.92 -23.92 -2.68
CA MET A 146 10.92 -23.11 -3.37
C MET A 146 11.71 -22.24 -2.39
N ARG A 147 12.48 -22.87 -1.50
CA ARG A 147 13.20 -22.17 -0.42
C ARG A 147 14.13 -21.06 -0.90
N ARG A 148 14.78 -21.22 -2.07
CA ARG A 148 15.65 -20.19 -2.65
C ARG A 148 14.90 -18.91 -3.01
N LEU A 149 13.70 -19.04 -3.59
CA LEU A 149 12.86 -17.89 -3.91
C LEU A 149 12.23 -17.26 -2.66
N ALA A 150 11.88 -18.07 -1.66
CA ALA A 150 11.42 -17.55 -0.37
C ALA A 150 12.45 -16.63 0.28
N VAL A 151 13.72 -17.07 0.32
CA VAL A 151 14.83 -16.26 0.84
C VAL A 151 15.06 -15.02 -0.02
N ALA A 152 15.04 -15.14 -1.35
CA ALA A 152 15.18 -13.99 -2.24
C ALA A 152 14.08 -12.95 -2.01
N PHE A 153 12.81 -13.39 -1.91
CA PHE A 153 11.68 -12.51 -1.63
C PHE A 153 11.83 -11.82 -0.27
N ALA A 154 12.17 -12.57 0.79
CA ALA A 154 12.33 -12.00 2.12
C ALA A 154 13.44 -10.93 2.16
N THR A 155 14.57 -11.18 1.50
CA THR A 155 15.68 -10.22 1.39
C THR A 155 15.25 -8.96 0.64
N PHE A 156 14.59 -9.11 -0.52
CA PHE A 156 14.12 -7.94 -1.27
C PHE A 156 13.02 -7.17 -0.54
N ALA A 157 12.09 -7.85 0.12
CA ALA A 157 11.05 -7.22 0.93
C ALA A 157 11.65 -6.42 2.10
N MET A 158 12.67 -6.98 2.77
CA MET A 158 13.40 -6.28 3.83
C MET A 158 14.07 -5.01 3.30
N ILE A 159 14.80 -5.08 2.17
CA ILE A 159 15.44 -3.91 1.57
C ILE A 159 14.39 -2.87 1.12
N ALA A 160 13.32 -3.32 0.45
CA ALA A 160 12.26 -2.45 -0.05
C ALA A 160 11.49 -1.74 1.08
N SER A 161 11.39 -2.36 2.27
CA SER A 161 10.72 -1.77 3.43
C SER A 161 11.38 -0.47 3.90
N PHE A 162 12.71 -0.33 3.79
CA PHE A 162 13.41 0.91 4.12
C PHE A 162 13.09 2.02 3.12
N GLY A 163 12.97 1.70 1.83
CA GLY A 163 12.64 2.68 0.80
C GLY A 163 11.19 3.16 0.90
N ILE A 164 10.25 2.27 0.56
CA ILE A 164 8.82 2.60 0.42
C ILE A 164 8.17 2.84 1.80
N GLY A 165 8.59 2.09 2.82
CA GLY A 165 7.98 2.11 4.14
C GLY A 165 8.57 3.11 5.12
N ASN A 166 9.77 3.65 4.88
CA ASN A 166 10.45 4.55 5.81
C ASN A 166 10.97 5.82 5.13
N MET A 167 12.04 5.71 4.33
CA MET A 167 12.79 6.87 3.83
C MET A 167 11.91 7.82 3.02
N VAL A 168 11.14 7.29 2.05
CA VAL A 168 10.27 8.13 1.21
C VAL A 168 9.15 8.78 2.04
N GLN A 169 8.60 8.05 3.01
CA GLN A 169 7.53 8.58 3.88
C GLN A 169 8.04 9.72 4.77
N ALA A 170 9.17 9.52 5.44
CA ALA A 170 9.75 10.51 6.34
C ALA A 170 10.20 11.78 5.61
N ASN A 171 10.82 11.64 4.43
CA ASN A 171 11.24 12.81 3.64
C ASN A 171 10.04 13.64 3.19
N SER A 172 8.98 13.03 2.66
CA SER A 172 7.80 13.80 2.23
C SER A 172 7.09 14.53 3.38
N VAL A 173 7.16 14.01 4.61
CA VAL A 173 6.64 14.74 5.78
C VAL A 173 7.48 15.99 6.03
N VAL A 174 8.81 15.87 5.99
CA VAL A 174 9.72 17.02 6.15
C VAL A 174 9.50 18.05 5.04
N ASP A 175 9.45 17.62 3.78
CA ASP A 175 9.23 18.51 2.63
C ASP A 175 7.88 19.22 2.73
N GLY A 176 6.82 18.49 3.08
CA GLY A 176 5.48 19.05 3.27
C GLY A 176 5.42 20.08 4.40
N LEU A 177 6.12 19.83 5.52
CA LEU A 177 6.23 20.79 6.62
C LEU A 177 7.12 21.97 6.26
N GLY A 178 8.20 21.76 5.51
CA GLY A 178 9.09 22.81 5.01
C GLY A 178 8.38 23.79 4.08
N TYR A 179 7.46 23.30 3.25
CA TYR A 179 6.60 24.15 2.42
C TYR A 179 5.73 25.11 3.25
N ILE A 180 5.21 24.66 4.39
CA ILE A 180 4.39 25.47 5.30
C ILE A 180 5.27 26.40 6.14
N TRP A 181 6.41 25.89 6.61
CA TRP A 181 7.38 26.60 7.44
C TRP A 181 8.80 26.48 6.85
N PRO A 182 9.23 27.43 6.00
CA PRO A 182 10.52 27.34 5.31
C PRO A 182 11.75 27.24 6.23
N GLY A 183 11.67 27.74 7.47
CA GLY A 183 12.75 27.63 8.46
C GLY A 183 12.94 26.23 9.05
N LEU A 184 12.00 25.30 8.81
CA LEU A 184 12.01 23.95 9.38
C LEU A 184 13.03 23.03 8.69
N GLU A 185 13.42 23.32 7.44
CA GLU A 185 14.40 22.51 6.69
C GLU A 185 15.76 22.45 7.41
N GLN A 186 16.18 23.56 8.03
CA GLN A 186 17.42 23.62 8.83
C GLN A 186 17.36 22.74 10.09
N GLN A 187 16.15 22.32 10.49
CA GLN A 187 15.87 21.49 11.66
C GLN A 187 15.34 20.09 11.26
N ALA A 188 15.49 19.69 10.00
CA ALA A 188 15.01 18.39 9.49
C ALA A 188 15.46 17.20 10.35
N TRP A 189 16.66 17.27 10.92
CA TRP A 189 17.19 16.22 11.80
C TRP A 189 16.39 16.07 13.10
N TRP A 190 15.92 17.19 13.69
CA TRP A 190 15.08 17.17 14.89
C TRP A 190 13.70 16.57 14.60
N LEU A 191 13.12 16.91 13.44
CA LEU A 191 11.87 16.30 12.98
C LEU A 191 12.04 14.79 12.79
N GLY A 192 13.13 14.37 12.15
CA GLY A 192 13.49 12.96 11.99
C GLY A 192 13.60 12.22 13.32
N LEU A 193 14.29 12.82 14.30
CA LEU A 193 14.42 12.24 15.65
C LEU A 193 13.06 12.12 16.34
N PHE A 194 12.22 13.16 16.27
CA PHE A 194 10.89 13.14 16.87
C PHE A 194 10.00 12.07 16.23
N MET A 195 10.00 11.97 14.90
CA MET A 195 9.30 10.91 14.18
C MET A 195 9.82 9.53 14.57
N ALA A 196 11.14 9.33 14.65
CA ALA A 196 11.74 8.06 15.04
C ALA A 196 11.35 7.65 16.46
N LEU A 197 11.32 8.58 17.41
CA LEU A 197 10.82 8.33 18.77
C LEU A 197 9.35 7.95 18.77
N GLY A 198 8.51 8.70 18.04
CA GLY A 198 7.07 8.41 17.91
C GLY A 198 6.80 7.02 17.33
N VAL A 199 7.49 6.67 16.24
CA VAL A 199 7.42 5.35 15.61
C VAL A 199 7.94 4.26 16.56
N GLY A 200 9.06 4.50 17.25
CA GLY A 200 9.64 3.58 18.23
C GLY A 200 8.67 3.22 19.35
N LEU A 201 7.94 4.20 19.90
CA LEU A 201 6.93 3.97 20.93
C LEU A 201 5.82 3.00 20.48
N VAL A 202 5.51 2.98 19.19
CA VAL A 202 4.49 2.10 18.60
C VAL A 202 5.07 0.71 18.30
N ILE A 203 6.21 0.64 17.62
CA ILE A 203 6.78 -0.62 17.12
C ILE A 203 7.31 -1.51 18.25
N ILE A 204 7.91 -0.93 19.30
CA ILE A 204 8.45 -1.70 20.44
C ILE A 204 7.38 -2.56 21.13
N GLY A 205 6.11 -2.16 21.05
CA GLY A 205 4.99 -2.94 21.60
C GLY A 205 4.50 -4.10 20.73
N GLY A 206 5.14 -4.37 19.60
CA GLY A 206 4.78 -5.47 18.70
C GLY A 206 3.48 -5.25 17.90
N VAL A 207 3.07 -6.29 17.17
CA VAL A 207 1.96 -6.24 16.20
C VAL A 207 0.64 -5.79 16.84
N ARG A 208 0.36 -6.21 18.07
CA ARG A 208 -0.87 -5.80 18.79
C ARG A 208 -0.92 -4.30 19.05
N ARG A 209 0.22 -3.66 19.37
CA ARG A 209 0.28 -2.21 19.59
C ARG A 209 0.18 -1.44 18.28
N ILE A 210 0.90 -1.91 17.25
CA ILE A 210 0.80 -1.36 15.89
C ILE A 210 -0.66 -1.36 15.43
N ALA A 211 -1.34 -2.50 15.56
CA ALA A 211 -2.70 -2.65 15.09
C ALA A 211 -3.71 -1.80 15.87
N ARG A 212 -3.51 -1.63 17.19
CA ARG A 212 -4.32 -0.72 18.01
C ARG A 212 -4.17 0.73 17.55
N VAL A 213 -2.93 1.20 17.37
CA VAL A 213 -2.66 2.56 16.92
C VAL A 213 -3.19 2.78 15.50
N ALA A 214 -2.94 1.86 14.57
CA ALA A 214 -3.46 1.93 13.21
C ALA A 214 -5.00 1.96 13.18
N SER A 215 -5.67 1.13 13.99
CA SER A 215 -7.14 1.10 14.05
C SER A 215 -7.78 2.39 14.56
N ALA A 216 -7.02 3.23 15.28
CA ALA A 216 -7.46 4.55 15.70
C ALA A 216 -7.10 5.64 14.69
N LEU A 217 -5.86 5.65 14.18
CA LEU A 217 -5.35 6.71 13.30
C LEU A 217 -5.88 6.61 11.87
N VAL A 218 -5.99 5.40 11.32
CA VAL A 218 -6.35 5.19 9.90
C VAL A 218 -7.75 5.68 9.56
N PRO A 219 -8.79 5.41 10.36
CA PRO A 219 -10.11 5.96 10.09
C PRO A 219 -10.11 7.49 10.14
N PHE A 220 -9.41 8.07 11.12
CA PHE A 220 -9.33 9.51 11.28
C PHE A 220 -8.65 10.20 10.09
N MET A 221 -7.48 9.70 9.66
CA MET A 221 -6.77 10.28 8.50
C MET A 221 -7.58 10.12 7.20
N ALA A 222 -8.27 8.98 7.04
CA ALA A 222 -9.11 8.74 5.86
C ALA A 222 -10.31 9.70 5.82
N ILE A 223 -11.00 9.90 6.95
CA ILE A 223 -12.12 10.84 7.06
C ILE A 223 -11.66 12.26 6.74
N LEU A 224 -10.55 12.72 7.33
CA LEU A 224 -10.01 14.05 7.05
C LEU A 224 -9.66 14.24 5.57
N TYR A 225 -8.93 13.30 4.99
CA TYR A 225 -8.50 13.39 3.59
C TYR A 225 -9.70 13.35 2.62
N VAL A 226 -10.61 12.38 2.80
CA VAL A 226 -11.78 12.22 1.92
C VAL A 226 -12.76 13.37 2.08
N SER A 227 -12.99 13.88 3.30
CA SER A 227 -13.86 15.04 3.49
C SER A 227 -13.30 16.30 2.83
N GLY A 228 -11.99 16.55 2.94
CA GLY A 228 -11.33 17.64 2.23
C GLY A 228 -11.47 17.51 0.71
N ALA A 229 -11.24 16.31 0.16
CA ALA A 229 -11.40 16.06 -1.27
C ALA A 229 -12.86 16.24 -1.73
N ILE A 230 -13.83 15.76 -0.96
CA ILE A 230 -15.26 15.95 -1.25
C ILE A 230 -15.62 17.43 -1.23
N MET A 231 -15.08 18.21 -0.27
CA MET A 231 -15.33 19.66 -0.22
C MET A 231 -14.90 20.34 -1.52
N VAL A 232 -13.70 20.02 -2.02
CA VAL A 232 -13.19 20.56 -3.31
C VAL A 232 -14.08 20.12 -4.48
N LEU A 233 -14.46 18.84 -4.53
CA LEU A 233 -15.33 18.32 -5.59
C LEU A 233 -16.72 18.97 -5.59
N VAL A 234 -17.29 19.26 -4.42
CA VAL A 234 -18.58 19.96 -4.30
C VAL A 234 -18.46 21.41 -4.75
N GLN A 235 -17.36 22.10 -4.41
CA GLN A 235 -17.12 23.47 -4.87
C GLN A 235 -16.95 23.57 -6.39
N HIS A 236 -16.36 22.55 -7.02
CA HIS A 236 -16.11 22.48 -8.46
C HIS A 236 -17.00 21.46 -9.19
N TYR A 237 -18.21 21.21 -8.70
CA TYR A 237 -19.04 20.09 -9.20
C TYR A 237 -19.33 20.16 -10.70
N ALA A 238 -19.45 21.37 -11.26
CA ALA A 238 -19.70 21.60 -12.68
C ALA A 238 -18.54 21.13 -13.59
N GLU A 239 -17.32 21.07 -13.06
CA GLU A 239 -16.12 20.67 -13.80
C GLU A 239 -15.90 19.14 -13.79
N ILE A 240 -16.61 18.41 -12.93
CA ILE A 240 -16.44 16.96 -12.77
C ILE A 240 -16.69 16.22 -14.09
N PRO A 241 -17.80 16.44 -14.84
CA PRO A 241 -18.04 15.70 -16.07
C PRO A 241 -16.96 15.96 -17.14
N ALA A 242 -16.54 17.22 -17.29
CA ALA A 242 -15.49 17.59 -18.23
C ALA A 242 -14.14 16.95 -17.86
N THR A 243 -13.83 16.88 -16.57
CA THR A 243 -12.59 16.27 -16.06
C THR A 243 -12.58 14.75 -16.27
N LEU A 244 -13.71 14.06 -16.01
CA LEU A 244 -13.85 12.64 -16.33
C LEU A 244 -13.68 12.37 -17.83
N GLY A 245 -14.24 13.23 -18.68
CA GLY A 245 -14.01 13.18 -20.13
C GLY A 245 -12.54 13.32 -20.51
N ARG A 246 -11.82 14.28 -19.89
CA ARG A 246 -10.36 14.44 -20.11
C ARG A 246 -9.58 13.21 -19.68
N ILE A 247 -9.89 12.62 -18.53
CA ILE A 247 -9.23 11.40 -18.04
C ILE A 247 -9.38 10.26 -19.05
N LEU A 248 -10.59 9.99 -19.52
CA LEU A 248 -10.85 8.91 -20.47
C LEU A 248 -10.22 9.19 -21.84
N ASN A 249 -10.35 10.41 -22.35
CA ASN A 249 -9.77 10.78 -23.64
C ASN A 249 -8.25 10.63 -23.62
N HIS A 250 -7.56 11.16 -22.60
CA HIS A 250 -6.10 11.04 -22.50
C HIS A 250 -5.62 9.62 -22.19
N ALA A 251 -6.48 8.74 -21.68
CA ALA A 251 -6.11 7.35 -21.41
C ALA A 251 -6.22 6.44 -22.64
N LEU A 252 -7.08 6.79 -23.59
CA LEU A 252 -7.48 5.94 -24.73
C LEU A 252 -7.11 6.50 -26.11
N ASN A 253 -6.68 7.78 -26.21
CA ASN A 253 -6.03 8.37 -27.39
C ASN A 253 -4.53 8.12 -27.36
#